data_AF-A0A4Q0GND2-F1
#
_entry.id   AF-A0A4Q0GND2-F1
#
_cell.length_a   1.000
_cell.length_b   1.000
_cell.length_c   1.000
_cell.angle_alpha   90.00
_cell.angle_beta   90.00
_cell.angle_gamma   90.00
#
_symmetry.space_group_name_H-M   'P 1'
#
loop_
_entity.id
_entity.type
_entity.pdbx_description
1 polymer ?
#
loop_
_entity_poly.entity_id
_entity_poly.type
_entity_poly.pdbx_seq_one_letter_code
_entity_poly.pdbx_strand_id
1 'polypeptide(L)' 'MEISPDDALSLRSAIAWALHLADEQDDTLVAAILANALETAERSGAGSLGNDADKIATI' A
#
# COMPACT_ATOMS: atom_id res chain seq x y z
N MET A 1 -3.22 11.73 -9.46
CA MET A 1 -3.87 11.84 -8.14
C MET A 1 -2.85 11.32 -7.16
N GLU A 2 -2.21 12.19 -6.39
CA GLU A 2 -1.22 11.76 -5.39
C GLU A 2 -1.97 11.24 -4.16
N ILE A 3 -1.55 10.07 -3.66
CA ILE A 3 -2.09 9.50 -2.43
C ILE A 3 -1.37 10.19 -1.28
N SER A 4 -2.11 10.79 -0.35
CA SER A 4 -1.47 11.42 0.79
C SER A 4 -0.79 10.37 1.69
N PRO A 5 0.28 10.73 2.41
CA PRO A 5 0.94 9.80 3.34
C PRO A 5 -0.02 9.19 4.37
N ASP A 6 -1.02 9.97 4.81
CA ASP A 6 -2.08 9.54 5.72
C ASP A 6 -3.04 8.52 5.07
N ASP A 7 -3.37 8.70 3.78
CA ASP A 7 -4.17 7.74 3.02
C ASP A 7 -3.41 6.41 2.84
N ALA A 8 -2.11 6.47 2.59
CA ALA A 8 -1.27 5.28 2.46
C ALA A 8 -1.10 4.53 3.79
N LEU A 9 -1.09 5.24 4.91
CA LEU A 9 -1.03 4.63 6.24
C LEU A 9 -2.40 4.00 6.60
N SER A 10 -3.49 4.71 6.33
CA SER A 10 -4.85 4.20 6.51
C SER A 10 -5.12 2.95 5.67
N LEU A 11 -4.66 2.92 4.41
CA LEU A 11 -4.79 1.77 3.52
C LEU A 11 -4.02 0.55 4.06
N ARG A 12 -2.79 0.74 4.54
CA ARG A 12 -1.99 -0.34 5.14
C ARG A 12 -2.67 -0.92 6.37
N SER A 13 -3.19 -0.07 7.26
CA SER A 13 -3.93 -0.52 8.44
C SER A 13 -5.20 -1.29 8.08
N ALA A 14 -5.94 -0.86 7.05
CA ALA A 14 -7.14 -1.56 6.60
C ALA A 14 -6.82 -2.95 6.02
N ILE A 15 -5.76 -3.07 5.21
CA ILE A 15 -5.34 -4.36 4.63
C ILE A 15 -4.82 -5.32 5.73
N ALA A 16 -4.08 -4.81 6.72
CA ALA A 16 -3.62 -5.62 7.85
C ALA A 16 -4.80 -6.19 8.67
N TRP A 17 -5.83 -5.39 8.92
CA TRP A 17 -7.06 -5.86 9.57
C TRP A 17 -7.81 -6.91 8.75
N ALA A 18 -7.91 -6.71 7.44
CA ALA A 18 -8.55 -7.67 6.55
C ALA A 18 -7.78 -9.01 6.50
N LEU A 19 -6.44 -8.98 6.55
CA LEU A 19 -5.60 -10.18 6.63
C LEU A 19 -5.86 -10.95 7.91
N HIS A 20 -5.92 -10.25 9.05
CA HIS A 20 -6.24 -10.87 10.32
C HIS A 20 -7.62 -11.56 10.30
N LEU A 21 -8.63 -10.89 9.74
CA LEU A 21 -9.98 -11.45 9.61
C LEU A 21 -10.06 -12.64 8.64
N ALA A 22 -9.24 -12.64 7.57
CA ALA A 22 -9.16 -13.76 6.63
C ALA A 22 -8.49 -14.98 7.26
N ASP A 23 -7.44 -14.76 8.05
CA ASP A 23 -6.75 -15.80 8.83
C ASP A 23 -7.70 -16.44 9.87
N GLU A 24 -8.48 -15.62 10.60
CA GLU A 24 -9.50 -16.12 11.54
C GLU A 24 -10.61 -16.95 10.87
N GLN A 25 -10.88 -16.71 9.58
CA GLN A 25 -11.88 -17.44 8.79
C GLN A 25 -11.28 -18.62 8.01
N ASP A 26 -9.98 -18.86 8.10
CA ASP A 26 -9.26 -19.88 7.33
C ASP A 26 -9.42 -19.68 5.80
N ASP A 27 -9.61 -18.43 5.37
CA ASP A 27 -9.78 -18.04 3.96
C ASP A 27 -8.43 -17.66 3.34
N THR A 28 -7.68 -18.70 2.99
CA THR A 28 -6.33 -18.60 2.42
C THR A 28 -6.30 -17.83 1.10
N LEU A 29 -7.37 -17.88 0.30
CA LEU A 29 -7.43 -17.18 -0.99
C LEU A 29 -7.53 -15.66 -0.75
N VAL A 30 -8.43 -15.25 0.13
CA VAL A 30 -8.58 -13.83 0.48
C VAL A 30 -7.30 -13.30 1.13
N ALA A 31 -6.67 -14.08 2.01
CA ALA A 31 -5.40 -13.70 2.61
C ALA A 31 -4.28 -13.47 1.55
N ALA A 32 -4.17 -14.34 0.55
CA ALA A 32 -3.19 -14.19 -0.53
C ALA A 32 -3.44 -12.95 -1.39
N ILE A 33 -4.71 -12.63 -1.70
CA ILE A 33 -5.08 -11.44 -2.47
C ILE A 33 -4.74 -10.17 -1.69
N LEU A 34 -5.03 -10.14 -0.39
CA LEU A 34 -4.75 -9.00 0.48
C LEU A 34 -3.25 -8.76 0.66
N ALA A 35 -2.45 -9.83 0.79
CA ALA A 35 -1.00 -9.73 0.86
C ALA A 35 -0.40 -9.12 -0.43
N ASN A 36 -0.88 -9.55 -1.60
CA ASN A 36 -0.47 -8.98 -2.89
C ASN A 36 -0.92 -7.52 -3.05
N ALA A 37 -2.10 -7.15 -2.55
CA ALA A 37 -2.58 -5.77 -2.54
C ALA A 37 -1.70 -4.88 -1.65
N LEU A 38 -1.25 -5.37 -0.49
CA LEU A 38 -0.34 -4.66 0.40
C LEU A 38 1.01 -4.40 -0.28
N GLU A 39 1.62 -5.43 -0.86
CA GLU A 39 2.88 -5.31 -1.59
C GLU A 39 2.77 -4.30 -2.75
N THR A 40 1.66 -4.36 -3.50
CA THR A 40 1.40 -3.44 -4.61
C THR A 40 1.25 -2.00 -4.13
N ALA A 41 0.57 -1.78 -3.00
CA ALA A 41 0.41 -0.46 -2.40
C ALA A 41 1.75 0.11 -1.91
N GLU A 42 2.61 -0.71 -1.31
CA GLU A 42 3.94 -0.30 -0.86
C GLU A 42 4.86 0.06 -2.03
N ARG A 43 4.85 -0.73 -3.11
CA ARG A 43 5.63 -0.43 -4.33
C ARG A 43 5.12 0.81 -5.05
N SER A 44 3.81 1.00 -5.11
CA SER A 44 3.19 2.16 -5.76
C SER A 44 3.38 3.45 -4.95
N GLY A 45 3.33 3.36 -3.62
CA GLY A 45 3.63 4.49 -2.72
C GLY A 45 5.10 4.92 -2.76
N ALA A 46 6.03 3.98 -2.93
CA ALA A 46 7.45 4.29 -3.08
C ALA A 46 7.80 4.97 -4.44
N GLY A 47 6.99 4.73 -5.48
CA GLY A 47 7.20 5.30 -6.81
C GLY A 47 6.83 6.78 -6.97
N SER A 48 5.90 7.30 -6.16
CA SER A 48 5.47 8.71 -6.27
C SER A 48 6.49 9.70 -5.68
N LEU A 49 7.25 9.28 -4.67
CA LEU A 49 8.25 10.13 -3.99
C LEU A 49 9.55 10.30 -4.79
N GLY A 50 9.79 9.47 -5.82
CA GLY A 50 11.02 9.50 -6.62
C GLY A 50 11.02 10.49 -7.78
N ASN A 51 9.85 10.99 -8.20
CA ASN A 51 9.73 11.81 -9.43
C ASN A 51 9.70 13.32 -9.18
N ASP A 52 9.50 13.78 -7.94
CA ASP A 52 9.62 15.21 -7.59
C ASP A 52 11.04 15.63 -7.22
N ALA A 53 11.92 14.70 -6.84
CA ALA A 53 13.33 15.00 -6.59
C ALA A 53 14.06 15.46 -7.87
N ASP A 54 13.65 14.98 -9.05
CA ASP A 54 14.27 15.32 -10.34
C ASP A 54 13.85 16.70 -10.86
N LYS A 55 12.71 17.23 -10.40
CA LYS A 55 12.23 18.58 -10.78
C LYS A 55 12.91 19.71 -10.00
N ILE A 56 13.54 19.43 -8.85
CA ILE A 56 14.22 20.45 -8.03
C ILE A 56 15.67 20.66 -8.49
N ALA A 57 16.23 19.80 -9.35
CA ALA A 57 17.63 19.86 -9.79
C ALA A 57 17.87 20.67 -11.09
N THR A 58 16.89 21.42 -11.58
CA THR A 58 17.09 22.38 -12.70
C THR A 58 16.91 23.81 -12.19
N ILE A 59 18.00 24.39 -11.68
CA ILE A 59 18.23 25.85 -11.61
C ILE A 59 19.62 26.11 -12.19
#